data_AF-S4XSF1-F1
#
_entry.id   AF-S4XSF1-F1
#
_cell.length_a   1.000
_cell.length_b   1.000
_cell.length_c   1.000
_cell.angle_alpha   90.00
_cell.angle_beta   90.00
_cell.angle_gamma   90.00
#
_symmetry.space_group_name_H-M   'P 1'
#
loop_
_entity.id
_entity.type
_entity.pdbx_description
1 polymer ?
#
loop_
_entity_poly.entity_id
_entity_poly.type
_entity_poly.pdbx_seq_one_letter_code
_entity_poly.pdbx_strand_id
1 'polypeptide(L)'
;MRDHNYFDHASQDGRTPWDRAANACYASAGRTAMAENIAAGNSAAQATFTQWKNSDGHNKNMLGSSYKVIGIGRATGGGTYGSYWTTMFGGASDASCN
;
A
#
# COMPACT_ATOMS: atom_id res chain seq x y z
N MET A 1 -9.94 5.46 -1.78
CA MET A 1 -10.03 5.02 -3.18
C MET A 1 -11.41 4.49 -3.53
N ARG A 2 -11.80 3.27 -3.09
CA ARG A 2 -13.11 2.63 -3.42
C ARG A 2 -14.32 3.54 -3.21
N ASP A 3 -14.51 4.03 -1.99
CA ASP A 3 -15.74 4.74 -1.58
C ASP A 3 -15.87 6.14 -2.20
N HIS A 4 -14.77 6.67 -2.72
CA HIS A 4 -14.70 8.01 -3.31
C HIS A 4 -14.35 7.98 -4.81
N ASN A 5 -14.44 6.82 -5.46
CA ASN A 5 -14.25 6.65 -6.91
C ASN A 5 -12.95 7.28 -7.47
N TYR A 6 -11.82 7.08 -6.80
CA TYR A 6 -10.52 7.55 -7.28
C TYR A 6 -9.43 6.48 -7.13
N PHE A 7 -8.32 6.67 -7.83
CA PHE A 7 -7.15 5.81 -7.78
C PHE A 7 -5.88 6.66 -7.82
N ASP A 8 -5.32 6.93 -6.64
CA ASP A 8 -4.12 7.73 -6.44
C ASP A 8 -3.47 7.35 -5.09
N HIS A 9 -2.16 7.57 -4.97
CA HIS A 9 -1.41 7.41 -3.74
C HIS A 9 -1.80 8.45 -2.67
N ALA A 10 -2.08 9.68 -3.10
CA ALA A 10 -2.57 10.75 -2.24
C ALA A 10 -4.06 10.54 -1.94
N SER A 11 -4.41 10.56 -0.65
CA SER A 11 -5.80 10.63 -0.23
C SER A 11 -6.38 12.00 -0.60
N GLN A 12 -7.68 12.04 -0.93
CA GLN A 12 -8.39 13.29 -1.23
C GLN A 12 -8.50 14.25 -0.03
N ASP A 13 -8.27 13.75 1.18
CA ASP A 13 -8.16 14.55 2.41
C ASP A 13 -6.72 15.05 2.69
N GLY A 14 -5.82 14.92 1.70
CA GLY A 14 -4.45 15.43 1.76
C GLY A 14 -3.43 14.48 2.38
N ARG A 15 -3.85 13.34 2.95
CA ARG A 15 -2.92 12.37 3.55
C ARG A 15 -2.13 11.61 2.48
N THR A 16 -0.82 11.51 2.69
CA THR A 16 0.09 10.69 1.88
C THR A 16 0.10 9.23 2.36
N PRO A 17 0.69 8.29 1.58
CA PRO A 17 0.92 6.94 2.06
C PRO A 17 1.72 6.89 3.37
N TRP A 18 2.62 7.86 3.59
CA TRP A 18 3.46 7.93 4.79
C TRP A 18 2.68 8.35 6.02
N ASP A 19 1.75 9.28 5.89
CA ASP A 19 0.84 9.65 6.97
C ASP A 19 -0.02 8.45 7.38
N ARG A 20 -0.49 7.66 6.39
CA ARG A 20 -1.25 6.43 6.65
C ARG A 20 -0.38 5.35 7.29
N ALA A 21 0.86 5.17 6.84
CA ALA A 21 1.80 4.22 7.44
C ALA A 21 2.16 4.60 8.88
N ALA A 22 2.34 5.90 9.17
CA ALA A 22 2.61 6.38 10.52
C ALA A 22 1.46 6.07 11.48
N ASN A 23 0.21 6.31 11.06
CA ASN A 23 -0.98 5.94 11.81
C ASN A 23 -1.14 4.41 11.98
N ALA A 24 -0.59 3.63 11.05
CA ALA A 24 -0.54 2.16 11.12
C ALA A 24 0.75 1.63 11.78
N CYS A 25 1.51 2.50 12.45
CA CYS A 25 2.66 2.12 13.27
C CYS A 25 3.85 1.58 12.47
N TYR A 26 4.00 2.05 11.23
CA TYR A 26 5.15 1.75 10.39
C TYR A 26 6.20 2.87 10.45
N ALA A 27 5.93 3.94 11.22
CA ALA A 27 6.81 5.07 11.36
C ALA A 27 7.49 5.08 12.74
N SER A 28 8.70 4.57 12.81
CA SER A 28 9.67 5.01 13.82
C SER A 28 10.13 6.44 13.48
N ALA A 29 9.24 7.42 13.72
CA ALA A 29 9.49 8.86 13.55
C ALA A 29 10.12 9.26 12.19
N GLY A 30 9.65 8.69 11.08
CA GLY A 30 10.12 9.04 9.72
C GLY A 30 11.52 8.53 9.34
N ARG A 31 12.10 7.60 10.10
CA ARG A 31 13.49 7.12 9.92
C ARG A 31 13.61 5.75 9.26
N THR A 32 12.51 5.24 8.71
CA THR A 32 12.41 3.87 8.19
C THR A 32 12.06 3.91 6.71
N ALA A 33 12.63 2.99 5.93
CA ALA A 33 12.30 2.84 4.53
C ALA A 33 10.83 2.46 4.39
N MET A 34 10.11 3.10 3.46
CA MET A 34 8.71 2.82 3.21
C MET A 34 8.43 2.82 1.69
N ALA A 35 7.45 2.00 1.29
CA ALA A 35 6.93 1.98 -0.09
C ALA A 35 5.44 1.65 -0.09
N GLU A 36 4.73 2.08 -1.13
CA GLU A 36 3.35 1.68 -1.40
C GLU A 36 3.23 1.11 -2.82
N ASN A 37 2.51 0.00 -2.97
CA ASN A 37 1.93 -0.39 -4.25
C ASN A 37 0.41 -0.30 -4.14
N ILE A 38 -0.23 0.22 -5.20
CA ILE A 38 -1.69 0.19 -5.35
C ILE A 38 -2.05 -0.53 -6.66
N ALA A 39 -3.20 -1.19 -6.68
CA ALA A 39 -3.77 -1.78 -7.89
C ALA A 39 -5.30 -1.79 -7.81
N ALA A 40 -5.96 -1.79 -8.96
CA ALA A 40 -7.40 -1.89 -9.05
C ALA A 40 -7.82 -2.74 -10.26
N GLY A 41 -9.04 -3.29 -10.22
CA GLY A 41 -9.64 -4.06 -11.32
C GLY A 41 -9.49 -5.58 -11.19
N ASN A 42 -8.36 -6.07 -10.65
CA ASN A 42 -8.17 -7.50 -10.41
C ASN A 42 -8.88 -7.97 -9.14
N SER A 43 -9.65 -9.05 -9.23
CA SER A 43 -10.35 -9.64 -8.07
C SER A 43 -9.50 -10.67 -7.30
N ALA A 44 -8.46 -11.23 -7.91
CA ALA A 44 -7.63 -12.27 -7.30
C ALA A 44 -6.27 -11.74 -6.86
N ALA A 45 -5.83 -12.11 -5.66
CA ALA A 45 -4.52 -11.71 -5.12
C ALA A 45 -3.36 -12.11 -6.04
N GLN A 46 -3.41 -13.32 -6.62
CA GLN A 46 -2.38 -13.80 -7.55
C GLN A 46 -2.27 -12.94 -8.82
N ALA A 47 -3.42 -12.49 -9.36
CA ALA A 47 -3.44 -11.62 -10.54
C ALA A 47 -2.87 -10.24 -10.21
N THR A 48 -3.24 -9.67 -9.06
CA THR A 48 -2.69 -8.41 -8.56
C THR A 48 -1.19 -8.49 -8.30
N PHE A 49 -0.72 -9.59 -7.70
CA PHE A 49 0.71 -9.82 -7.49
C PHE A 49 1.48 -9.87 -8.82
N THR A 50 0.97 -10.62 -9.81
CA THR A 50 1.58 -10.68 -11.14
C THR A 50 1.60 -9.30 -11.81
N GLN A 51 0.54 -8.51 -11.66
CA GLN A 51 0.47 -7.13 -12.15
C GLN A 51 1.57 -6.24 -11.55
N TRP A 52 1.78 -6.29 -10.22
CA TRP A 52 2.87 -5.57 -9.58
C TRP A 52 4.25 -6.09 -9.99
N LYS A 53 4.40 -7.41 -10.12
CA LYS A 53 5.67 -8.03 -10.54
C LYS A 53 6.10 -7.60 -11.93
N ASN A 54 5.14 -7.41 -12.84
CA ASN A 54 5.40 -7.02 -14.23
C ASN A 54 5.55 -5.49 -14.41
N SER A 55 5.55 -4.72 -13.33
CA SER A 55 5.71 -3.26 -13.36
C SER A 55 6.99 -2.88 -12.61
N ASP A 56 7.96 -2.29 -13.30
CA ASP A 56 9.30 -2.02 -12.74
C ASP A 56 9.28 -1.27 -11.40
N GLY A 57 8.47 -0.22 -11.29
CA GLY A 57 8.33 0.55 -10.05
C GLY A 57 7.74 -0.28 -8.90
N HIS A 58 6.65 -1.00 -9.16
CA HIS A 58 6.01 -1.83 -8.15
C HIS A 58 6.86 -3.05 -7.76
N ASN A 59 7.54 -3.67 -8.73
CA ASN A 59 8.44 -4.80 -8.50
C ASN A 59 9.67 -4.37 -7.69
N LYS A 60 10.22 -3.18 -7.95
CA LYS A 60 11.29 -2.60 -7.13
C LYS A 60 10.87 -2.44 -5.67
N ASN A 61 9.63 -2.02 -5.41
CA ASN A 61 9.10 -1.96 -4.05
C ASN A 61 9.01 -3.36 -3.41
N MET A 62 8.53 -4.37 -4.12
CA MET A 62 8.45 -5.74 -3.59
C MET A 62 9.82 -6.38 -3.29
N LEU A 63 10.85 -6.01 -4.04
CA LEU A 63 12.21 -6.56 -3.90
C LEU A 63 13.12 -5.72 -2.98
N GLY A 64 12.61 -4.64 -2.38
CA GLY A 64 13.39 -3.76 -1.51
C GLY A 64 13.87 -4.46 -0.24
N SER A 65 15.18 -4.66 -0.11
CA SER A 65 15.80 -5.38 1.03
C SER A 65 15.71 -4.64 2.37
N SER A 66 15.44 -3.33 2.32
CA SER A 66 15.25 -2.47 3.50
C SER A 66 13.92 -2.69 4.20
N TYR A 67 12.93 -3.28 3.53
CA TYR A 67 11.63 -3.56 4.12
C TYR A 67 11.66 -4.83 4.97
N LYS A 68 11.01 -4.79 6.13
CA LYS A 68 10.94 -5.87 7.13
C LYS A 68 9.50 -6.21 7.54
N VAL A 69 8.56 -5.30 7.26
CA VAL A 69 7.13 -5.48 7.54
C VAL A 69 6.31 -5.12 6.32
N ILE A 70 5.16 -5.78 6.19
CA ILE A 70 4.20 -5.56 5.10
C ILE A 70 2.77 -5.58 5.64
N GLY A 71 1.97 -4.63 5.17
CA GLY A 71 0.52 -4.57 5.39
C GLY A 71 -0.19 -4.68 4.05
N ILE A 72 -1.20 -5.55 3.96
CA ILE A 72 -1.95 -5.79 2.72
C ILE A 72 -3.42 -5.49 2.97
N GLY A 73 -3.99 -4.59 2.15
CA GLY A 73 -5.39 -4.22 2.19
C GLY A 73 -6.10 -4.56 0.89
N ARG A 74 -7.34 -5.06 1.01
CA ARG A 74 -8.25 -5.25 -0.12
C ARG A 74 -9.62 -4.67 0.19
N ALA A 75 -10.15 -3.86 -0.71
CA ALA A 75 -11.53 -3.38 -0.67
C ALA A 75 -12.29 -3.83 -1.93
N THR A 76 -13.51 -4.34 -1.77
CA THR A 76 -14.36 -4.86 -2.86
C THR A 76 -15.76 -4.27 -2.82
N GLY A 77 -16.57 -4.54 -3.85
CA GLY A 77 -18.02 -4.32 -3.83
C GLY A 77 -18.45 -2.88 -4.07
N GLY A 78 -17.57 -2.05 -4.61
CA GLY A 78 -17.86 -0.65 -4.92
C GLY A 78 -16.72 -0.03 -5.72
N GLY A 79 -16.86 1.24 -6.05
CA GLY A 79 -15.87 1.96 -6.85
C GLY A 79 -15.91 1.58 -8.34
N THR A 80 -15.42 2.46 -9.22
CA THR A 80 -15.33 2.22 -10.68
C THR A 80 -14.60 0.91 -11.05
N TYR A 81 -13.65 0.45 -10.23
CA TYR A 81 -12.82 -0.72 -10.54
C TYR A 81 -13.26 -2.02 -9.83
N GLY A 82 -14.27 -1.98 -8.96
CA GLY A 82 -14.83 -3.14 -8.25
C GLY A 82 -13.94 -3.77 -7.16
N SER A 83 -12.63 -3.87 -7.38
CA SER A 83 -11.62 -4.30 -6.40
C SER A 83 -10.45 -3.32 -6.37
N TYR A 84 -9.99 -3.00 -5.17
CA TYR A 84 -8.86 -2.12 -4.88
C TYR A 84 -7.92 -2.82 -3.92
N TRP A 85 -6.63 -2.74 -4.21
CA TRP A 85 -5.56 -3.37 -3.46
C TRP A 85 -4.50 -2.34 -3.09
N THR A 86 -3.96 -2.50 -1.89
CA THR A 86 -2.83 -1.71 -1.39
C THR A 86 -1.87 -2.63 -0.66
N THR A 87 -0.57 -2.47 -0.90
CA THR A 87 0.46 -2.98 -0.01
C THR A 87 1.33 -1.85 0.49
N MET A 88 1.47 -1.76 1.80
CA MET A 88 2.44 -0.88 2.46
C MET A 88 3.62 -1.70 2.93
N PHE A 89 4.82 -1.27 2.57
CA PHE A 89 6.07 -1.84 3.03
C PHE A 89 6.71 -0.88 4.05
N GLY A 90 7.31 -1.43 5.11
CA GLY A 90 8.03 -0.65 6.12
C GLY A 90 9.32 -1.35 6.54
N GLY A 91 10.36 -0.59 6.89
CA GLY A 91 11.62 -1.11 7.43
C GLY A 91 11.56 -1.53 8.90
N ALA A 92 10.53 -1.09 9.62
CA ALA A 92 10.24 -1.50 10.99
C ALA A 92 8.74 -1.35 11.29
N SER A 93 8.24 -2.15 12.23
CA SER A 93 6.99 -1.85 12.95
C SER A 93 7.34 -1.19 14.27
N ASP A 94 6.67 -0.10 14.60
CA ASP A 94 6.79 0.56 15.91
C ASP A 94 5.92 -0.19 16.93
N ALA A 95 6.56 -0.91 17.85
CA ALA A 95 5.87 -1.66 18.89
C ALA A 95 5.28 -0.76 19.99
N SER A 96 5.67 0.52 20.07
CA SER A 96 5.16 1.48 21.07
C SER A 96 3.74 1.99 20.77
N CYS A 97 3.19 1.59 19.63
CA CYS A 97 1.81 1.85 19.24
C CYS A 97 0.75 0.97 19.91
N ASN A 98 1.14 0.04 20.80
CA ASN A 98 0.23 -0.86 21.49
C ASN A 98 -0.12 -0.36 22.90
#